data_AF-A0A3P8YMU3-F1
#
_entry.id   AF-A0A3P8YMU3-F1
#
_cell.length_a   1.000
_cell.length_b   1.000
_cell.length_c   1.000
_cell.angle_alpha   90.00
_cell.angle_beta   90.00
_cell.angle_gamma   90.00
#
_symmetry.space_group_name_H-M   'P 1'
#
loop_
_entity.id
_entity.type
_entity.pdbx_description
1 polymer ?
#
loop_
_entity_poly.entity_id
_entity_poly.type
_entity_poly.pdbx_seq_one_letter_code
_entity_poly.pdbx_strand_id
1 'polypeptide(L)'
;MAESLDMEQLMNSFKKFAIHGDTKATGKEMNGKNWAKLCKDCKIIDGKNVTGTDVDIVFTKVKAKTSRVITYEEFQKALEELAPKRFKGQSKEEALWSRW
;
A
#
# COMPACT_ATOMS: atom_id res chain seq x y z
N MET A 1 3.55 -18.90 -9.79
CA MET A 1 3.97 -17.93 -10.84
C MET A 1 3.21 -16.59 -10.79
N ALA A 2 2.09 -16.46 -10.06
CA ALA A 2 1.43 -15.16 -9.85
C ALA A 2 2.21 -14.26 -8.85
N GLU A 3 2.72 -14.84 -7.75
CA GLU A 3 3.37 -14.11 -6.66
C GLU A 3 4.61 -13.27 -7.06
N SER A 4 5.33 -13.66 -8.12
CA SER A 4 6.51 -12.93 -8.61
C SER A 4 6.16 -11.70 -9.45
N LEU A 5 5.01 -11.72 -10.15
CA LEU A 5 4.56 -10.60 -11.01
C LEU A 5 3.96 -9.47 -10.18
N ASP A 6 3.24 -9.81 -9.10
CA ASP A 6 2.63 -8.83 -8.20
C ASP A 6 3.70 -8.01 -7.45
N MET A 7 4.78 -8.64 -6.99
CA MET A 7 5.90 -7.96 -6.33
C MET A 7 6.67 -7.01 -7.27
N GLU A 8 6.90 -7.40 -8.52
CA GLU A 8 7.62 -6.55 -9.48
C GLU A 8 6.79 -5.33 -9.89
N GLN A 9 5.48 -5.53 -10.13
CA GLN A 9 4.56 -4.42 -10.41
C GLN A 9 4.42 -3.47 -9.22
N LEU A 10 4.45 -4.02 -8.00
CA LEU A 10 4.43 -3.23 -6.77
C LEU A 10 5.70 -2.36 -6.65
N MET A 11 6.88 -2.93 -6.90
CA MET A 11 8.14 -2.18 -6.88
C MET A 11 8.19 -1.11 -7.97
N ASN A 12 7.71 -1.42 -9.17
CA ASN A 12 7.62 -0.46 -10.27
C ASN A 12 6.65 0.69 -9.94
N SER A 13 5.51 0.37 -9.32
CA SER A 13 4.57 1.37 -8.83
C SER A 13 5.22 2.23 -7.75
N PHE A 14 5.89 1.63 -6.77
CA PHE A 14 6.60 2.36 -5.72
C PHE A 14 7.58 3.37 -6.32
N LYS A 15 8.46 2.95 -7.23
CA LYS A 15 9.44 3.85 -7.87
C LYS A 15 8.77 4.98 -8.63
N LYS A 16 7.72 4.68 -9.39
CA LYS A 16 6.96 5.68 -10.17
C LYS A 16 6.31 6.74 -9.27
N PHE A 17 5.74 6.31 -8.14
CA PHE A 17 5.11 7.22 -7.19
C PHE A 17 6.14 7.91 -6.25
N ALA A 18 7.28 7.29 -5.96
CA ALA A 18 8.33 7.86 -5.13
C ALA A 18 8.93 9.13 -5.77
N ILE A 19 9.09 9.14 -7.09
CA ILE A 19 9.56 10.32 -7.84
C ILE A 19 8.43 11.25 -8.32
N HIS A 20 7.18 10.88 -8.05
CA HIS A 20 6.04 11.61 -8.60
C HIS A 20 5.93 13.01 -7.99
N GLY A 21 6.03 14.02 -8.83
CA GLY A 21 5.92 15.43 -8.42
C GLY A 21 7.12 15.96 -7.64
N ASP A 22 8.20 15.19 -7.49
CA ASP A 22 9.44 15.62 -6.85
C ASP A 22 10.63 15.30 -7.77
N THR A 23 11.08 16.32 -8.50
CA THR A 23 12.18 16.19 -9.48
C THR A 23 13.55 15.95 -8.85
N LYS A 24 13.66 16.02 -7.51
CA LYS A 24 14.88 15.73 -6.75
C LYS A 24 14.85 14.35 -6.10
N ALA A 25 13.69 13.69 -6.07
CA ALA A 25 13.56 12.38 -5.47
C ALA A 25 14.32 11.32 -6.28
N THR A 26 15.04 10.46 -5.56
CA THR A 26 15.87 9.39 -6.15
C THR A 26 15.10 8.10 -6.42
N GLY A 27 13.80 8.07 -6.07
CA GLY A 27 12.96 6.87 -6.16
C GLY A 27 13.24 5.82 -5.08
N LYS A 28 14.05 6.16 -4.07
CA LYS A 28 14.37 5.28 -2.93
C LYS A 28 13.40 5.42 -1.76
N GLU A 29 12.72 6.57 -1.68
CA GLU A 29 11.87 6.96 -0.56
C GLU A 29 10.58 7.60 -1.07
N MET A 30 9.50 7.43 -0.32
CA MET A 30 8.17 7.92 -0.68
C MET A 30 7.60 8.78 0.44
N ASN A 31 7.09 9.98 0.10
CA ASN A 31 6.40 10.83 1.06
C ASN A 31 4.94 10.39 1.29
N GLY A 32 4.34 10.85 2.39
CA GLY A 32 2.96 10.47 2.76
C GLY A 32 1.90 10.85 1.72
N LYS A 33 2.10 11.97 1.00
CA LYS A 33 1.19 12.39 -0.07
C LYS A 33 1.20 11.40 -1.24
N ASN A 34 2.38 10.98 -1.66
CA ASN A 34 2.56 10.01 -2.75
C ASN A 34 2.11 8.60 -2.34
N TRP A 35 2.33 8.22 -1.07
CA TRP A 35 1.78 6.99 -0.49
C TRP A 35 0.24 6.97 -0.53
N ALA A 36 -0.42 8.02 -0.03
CA ALA A 36 -1.88 8.12 -0.07
C ALA A 36 -2.42 8.08 -1.52
N LYS A 37 -1.71 8.73 -2.45
CA LYS A 37 -2.04 8.68 -3.89
C LYS A 37 -1.91 7.26 -4.44
N LEU A 38 -0.81 6.56 -4.17
CA LEU A 38 -0.60 5.18 -4.58
C LEU A 38 -1.72 4.28 -4.03
N CYS A 39 -2.03 4.37 -2.74
CA CYS A 39 -3.08 3.55 -2.14
C CYS A 39 -4.46 3.82 -2.76
N LYS A 40 -4.72 5.04 -3.23
CA LYS A 40 -5.94 5.40 -3.95
C LYS A 40 -5.94 4.89 -5.39
N ASP A 41 -4.89 5.17 -6.16
CA ASP A 41 -4.77 4.80 -7.58
C ASP A 41 -4.69 3.26 -7.75
N CYS A 42 -4.03 2.55 -6.83
CA CYS A 42 -3.95 1.09 -6.80
C CYS A 42 -5.18 0.42 -6.16
N LYS A 43 -6.22 1.18 -5.77
CA LYS A 43 -7.45 0.68 -5.13
C LYS A 43 -7.22 -0.15 -3.86
N ILE A 44 -6.14 0.17 -3.13
CA ILE A 44 -5.87 -0.35 -1.78
C ILE A 44 -6.89 0.24 -0.80
N ILE A 45 -7.18 1.54 -0.94
CA ILE A 45 -8.28 2.20 -0.23
C ILE A 45 -9.59 1.78 -0.91
N ASP A 46 -10.37 0.96 -0.22
CA ASP A 46 -11.69 0.51 -0.68
C ASP A 46 -12.84 1.29 -0.02
N GLY A 47 -12.51 2.16 0.95
CA GLY A 47 -13.49 2.96 1.68
C GLY A 47 -14.40 2.13 2.60
N LYS A 48 -14.18 0.81 2.70
CA LYS A 48 -14.93 -0.08 3.60
C LYS A 48 -14.02 -0.66 4.68
N ASN A 49 -12.94 -1.34 4.28
CA ASN A 49 -12.03 -2.02 5.20
C ASN A 49 -10.70 -1.26 5.38
N VAL A 50 -10.24 -0.61 4.32
CA VAL A 50 -9.07 0.26 4.31
C VAL A 50 -9.53 1.65 3.91
N THR A 51 -9.48 2.57 4.86
CA THR A 51 -9.83 3.98 4.65
C THR A 51 -8.57 4.83 4.44
N GLY A 52 -8.73 6.07 3.96
CA GLY A 52 -7.60 7.02 3.90
C GLY A 52 -6.96 7.25 5.26
N THR A 53 -7.76 7.23 6.34
CA THR A 53 -7.26 7.33 7.72
C THR A 53 -6.41 6.12 8.10
N ASP A 54 -6.83 4.89 7.75
CA ASP A 54 -6.02 3.69 8.00
C ASP A 54 -4.65 3.77 7.31
N VAL A 55 -4.64 4.23 6.06
CA VAL A 55 -3.43 4.40 5.26
C VAL A 55 -2.47 5.41 5.89
N ASP A 56 -2.99 6.52 6.43
CA ASP A 56 -2.21 7.54 7.14
C ASP A 56 -1.66 7.04 8.50
N ILE A 57 -2.48 6.29 9.25
CA ILE A 57 -2.07 5.64 10.50
C ILE A 57 -0.93 4.65 10.22
N VAL A 58 -1.08 3.80 9.21
CA VAL A 58 -0.04 2.81 8.85
C VAL A 58 1.23 3.52 8.41
N PHE A 59 1.14 4.55 7.57
CA PHE A 59 2.29 5.37 7.18
C PHE A 59 3.04 5.92 8.39
N THR A 60 2.30 6.48 9.35
CA THR A 60 2.86 7.05 10.59
C THR A 60 3.46 5.98 11.49
N LYS A 61 2.92 4.76 11.47
CA LYS A 61 3.40 3.61 12.25
C LYS A 61 4.71 3.04 11.70
N VAL A 62 4.84 2.90 10.37
CA VAL A 62 6.01 2.25 9.76
C VAL A 62 7.18 3.19 9.58
N LYS A 63 6.93 4.49 9.40
CA LYS A 63 7.98 5.49 9.20
C LYS A 63 8.77 5.72 10.49
N ALA A 64 10.04 6.05 10.38
CA ALA A 64 10.80 6.59 11.51
C ALA A 64 10.10 7.83 12.14
N LYS A 65 10.12 7.95 13.47
CA LYS A 65 9.35 8.95 14.25
C LYS A 65 9.43 10.38 13.69
N THR A 66 10.61 10.82 13.28
CA THR A 66 10.88 12.18 12.77
C THR A 66 10.87 12.26 11.24
N SER A 67 10.78 11.14 10.54
CA SER A 67 10.80 11.11 9.08
C SER A 67 9.46 11.58 8.49
N ARG A 68 9.56 12.21 7.32
CA ARG A 68 8.41 12.59 6.47
C ARG A 68 8.24 11.67 5.27
N VAL A 69 9.13 10.67 5.15
CA VAL A 69 9.18 9.70 4.06
C VAL A 69 9.32 8.29 4.61
N ILE A 70 8.97 7.30 3.80
CA ILE A 70 9.21 5.89 4.05
C ILE A 70 10.16 5.32 2.99
N THR A 71 11.02 4.40 3.38
CA THR A 71 11.84 3.62 2.44
C THR A 71 11.01 2.49 1.83
N TYR A 72 11.58 1.77 0.85
CA TYR A 72 10.94 0.59 0.27
C TYR A 72 10.65 -0.49 1.32
N GLU A 73 11.53 -0.69 2.29
CA GLU A 73 11.33 -1.68 3.36
C GLU A 73 10.16 -1.31 4.28
N GLU A 74 10.06 -0.04 4.66
CA GLU A 74 8.93 0.47 5.45
C GLU A 74 7.61 0.43 4.66
N PHE A 75 7.68 0.68 3.34
CA PHE A 75 6.55 0.53 2.43
C PHE A 75 6.05 -0.92 2.33
N GLN A 76 6.96 -1.90 2.25
CA GLN A 76 6.57 -3.31 2.29
C GLN A 76 5.84 -3.65 3.60
N LYS A 77 6.39 -3.23 4.75
CA LYS A 77 5.73 -3.40 6.05
C LYS A 77 4.36 -2.73 6.11
N ALA A 78 4.20 -1.55 5.50
CA ALA A 78 2.91 -0.87 5.44
C ALA A 78 1.87 -1.69 4.67
N LEU A 79 2.29 -2.32 3.57
CA LEU A 79 1.40 -3.20 2.80
C LEU A 79 1.07 -4.48 3.56
N GLU A 80 2.02 -5.05 4.29
CA GLU A 80 1.77 -6.20 5.17
C GLU A 80 0.76 -5.87 6.27
N GLU A 81 0.75 -4.63 6.78
CA GLU A 81 -0.25 -4.16 7.76
C GLU A 81 -1.62 -3.90 7.13
N LEU A 82 -1.66 -3.48 5.86
CA LEU A 82 -2.90 -3.20 5.12
C LEU A 82 -3.51 -4.45 4.48
N ALA A 83 -2.71 -5.43 4.08
CA ALA A 83 -3.17 -6.67 3.44
C ALA A 83 -4.21 -7.42 4.28
N PRO A 84 -4.00 -7.73 5.58
CA PRO A 84 -5.00 -8.42 6.37
C PRO A 84 -6.23 -7.55 6.61
N LYS A 85 -6.11 -6.21 6.60
CA LYS A 85 -7.28 -5.31 6.66
C LYS A 85 -8.09 -5.35 5.36
N ARG A 86 -7.42 -5.28 4.21
CA ARG A 86 -8.04 -5.29 2.88
C ARG A 86 -8.71 -6.62 2.54
N PHE A 87 -8.08 -7.72 2.94
CA PHE A 87 -8.53 -9.08 2.70
C PHE A 87 -9.12 -9.74 3.95
N LYS A 88 -9.59 -8.95 4.93
CA LYS A 88 -10.39 -9.48 6.05
C LYS A 88 -11.56 -10.25 5.44
N GLY A 89 -11.54 -11.57 5.59
CA GLY A 89 -12.62 -12.43 5.12
C GLY A 89 -12.44 -13.05 3.74
N GLN A 90 -11.23 -13.20 3.19
CA GLN A 90 -10.99 -14.39 2.35
C GLN A 90 -10.93 -15.65 3.22
N SER A 91 -12.04 -15.94 3.88
CA SER A 91 -12.39 -17.31 4.26
C SER A 91 -12.70 -18.03 2.96
N LYS A 92 -12.09 -19.19 2.79
CA LYS A 92 -12.27 -20.12 1.66
C LYS A 92 -13.74 -20.54 1.40
N GLU A 93 -14.67 -20.10 2.25
CA GLU A 93 -16.00 -20.70 2.43
C GLU A 93 -17.17 -19.80 2.00
N GLU A 94 -17.05 -18.47 1.97
CA GLU A 94 -18.19 -17.58 1.65
C GLU A 94 -18.43 -17.35 0.14
N ALA A 95 -17.55 -17.84 -0.73
CA ALA A 95 -17.74 -17.75 -2.19
C ALA A 95 -18.69 -18.83 -2.75
N LEU A 96 -18.97 -19.90 -2.01
CA LEU A 96 -19.67 -21.09 -2.53
C LEU A 96 -21.20 -21.06 -2.36
N TRP A 97 -21.76 -20.19 -1.51
CA TRP A 97 -23.18 -20.28 -1.13
C TRP A 97 -24.08 -19.14 -1.60
N SER A 98 -23.55 -18.01 -2.09
CA SER A 98 -24.38 -16.87 -2.57
C SER A 98 -24.88 -17.02 -4.02
N ARG A 99 -24.97 -18.24 -4.54
CA ARG A 99 -25.49 -18.52 -5.89
C ARG A 99 -26.35 -19.77 -5.92
N TRP A 100 -27.39 -19.76 -5.10
CA TRP A 100 -28.66 -20.45 -5.37
C TRP A 100 -29.70 -19.39 -5.67
#